data_AF-A0A9P6FS96-F1
#
_entry.id   AF-A0A9P6FS96-F1
#
_cell.length_a   1.000
_cell.length_b   1.000
_cell.length_c   1.000
_cell.angle_alpha   90.00
_cell.angle_beta   90.00
_cell.angle_gamma   90.00
#
_symmetry.space_group_name_H-M   'P 1'
#
loop_
_entity.id
_entity.type
_entity.pdbx_description
1 polymer ?
#
loop_
_entity_poly.entity_id
_entity_poly.type
_entity_poly.pdbx_seq_one_letter_code
_entity_poly.pdbx_strand_id
1 'polypeptide(L)'
;MKPQDKSSSNDTIADPAITLVDFGNEIMKVIARYEGQDRVIVPLLEVMDMLLESGTLLLLEDKFDFPPMVRFVQRQTIRCKDARKLSACVRVFCGLCGLGGKIKKAILLELLRLLLHSYPKIRRATADSMYMMLSSSADVDESSLESQQVDEILTSTDWNLPVAKLTPIRDQLYPLLKLQKPAVKRP
;
A
#
# COMPACT_ATOMS: atom_id res chain seq x y z
N MET A 1 -58.39 -33.07 28.14
CA MET A 1 -57.82 -31.72 28.32
C MET A 1 -56.38 -31.88 28.81
N LYS A 2 -55.40 -31.84 27.89
CA LYS A 2 -53.97 -31.75 28.20
C LYS A 2 -53.44 -30.59 27.33
N PRO A 3 -52.67 -29.64 27.88
CA PRO A 3 -52.20 -28.52 27.09
C PRO A 3 -51.07 -28.96 26.16
N GLN A 4 -51.18 -28.56 24.90
CA GLN A 4 -50.14 -28.63 23.89
C GLN A 4 -49.06 -27.60 24.22
N ASP A 5 -47.83 -28.06 24.45
CA ASP A 5 -46.66 -27.18 24.42
C ASP A 5 -46.26 -26.97 22.96
N LYS A 6 -46.48 -25.74 22.49
CA LYS A 6 -46.07 -25.30 21.15
C LYS A 6 -44.55 -25.21 21.12
N SER A 7 -43.93 -26.10 20.35
CA SER A 7 -42.59 -25.91 19.81
C SER A 7 -42.60 -24.66 18.93
N SER A 8 -42.29 -23.51 19.51
CA SER A 8 -41.94 -22.32 18.74
C SER A 8 -40.49 -22.53 18.26
N SER A 9 -40.38 -23.06 17.05
CA SER A 9 -39.16 -23.02 16.25
C SER A 9 -38.74 -21.56 16.11
N ASN A 10 -37.71 -21.17 16.86
CA ASN A 10 -37.08 -19.88 16.69
C ASN A 10 -36.12 -20.03 15.49
N ASP A 11 -36.69 -19.93 14.29
CA ASP A 11 -35.91 -19.76 13.06
C ASP A 11 -35.24 -18.37 13.15
N THR A 12 -34.06 -18.34 13.76
CA THR A 12 -33.13 -17.22 13.67
C THR A 12 -32.79 -17.06 12.19
N ILE A 13 -33.45 -16.13 11.52
CA ILE A 13 -33.02 -15.61 10.23
C ILE A 13 -31.62 -15.02 10.49
N ALA A 14 -30.59 -15.77 10.09
CA ALA A 14 -29.23 -15.27 10.09
C ALA A 14 -29.20 -14.08 9.13
N ASP A 15 -29.18 -12.87 9.69
CA ASP A 15 -28.84 -11.66 8.97
C ASP A 15 -27.51 -11.94 8.26
N PRO A 16 -27.39 -11.86 6.92
CA PRO A 16 -26.14 -12.17 6.25
C PRO A 16 -25.15 -11.04 6.55
N ALA A 17 -24.55 -11.10 7.73
CA ALA A 17 -23.51 -10.18 8.15
C ALA A 17 -22.34 -10.33 7.17
N ILE A 18 -22.14 -9.31 6.34
CA ILE A 18 -21.00 -9.24 5.43
C ILE A 18 -19.73 -9.26 6.29
N THR A 19 -18.90 -10.29 6.11
CA THR A 19 -17.63 -10.33 6.82
C THR A 19 -16.65 -9.35 6.20
N LEU A 20 -15.61 -8.96 6.96
CA LEU A 20 -14.55 -8.11 6.43
C LEU A 20 -13.80 -8.79 5.26
N VAL A 21 -13.74 -10.13 5.25
CA VAL A 21 -13.16 -10.91 4.14
C VAL A 21 -14.03 -10.77 2.89
N ASP A 22 -15.36 -10.86 3.04
CA ASP A 22 -16.30 -10.63 1.93
C ASP A 22 -16.16 -9.21 1.38
N PHE A 23 -16.00 -8.22 2.26
CA PHE A 23 -15.75 -6.84 1.85
C PHE A 23 -14.43 -6.69 1.07
N GLY A 24 -13.34 -7.31 1.52
CA GLY A 24 -12.08 -7.36 0.78
C GLY A 24 -12.23 -8.03 -0.60
N ASN A 25 -13.02 -9.10 -0.68
CA ASN A 25 -13.33 -9.77 -1.95
C ASN A 25 -14.17 -8.90 -2.89
N GLU A 26 -15.13 -8.12 -2.36
CA GLU A 26 -15.89 -7.16 -3.16
C GLU A 26 -15.01 -6.04 -3.72
N ILE A 27 -14.03 -5.53 -2.95
CA ILE A 27 -13.03 -4.58 -3.46
C ILE A 27 -12.29 -5.20 -4.66
N MET A 28 -11.88 -6.47 -4.58
CA MET A 28 -11.22 -7.16 -5.68
C MET A 28 -12.13 -7.35 -6.91
N LYS A 29 -13.43 -7.59 -6.71
CA LYS A 29 -14.40 -7.66 -7.82
C LYS A 29 -14.56 -6.29 -8.50
N VAL A 30 -14.61 -5.20 -7.73
CA VAL A 30 -14.65 -3.83 -8.28
C VAL A 30 -13.37 -3.54 -9.07
N ILE A 31 -12.20 -3.89 -8.53
CA ILE A 31 -10.91 -3.79 -9.22
C ILE A 31 -10.98 -4.51 -10.58
N ALA A 32 -11.39 -5.78 -10.60
CA ALA A 32 -11.43 -6.58 -11.81
C ALA A 32 -12.43 -6.03 -12.86
N ARG A 33 -13.59 -5.53 -12.41
CA ARG A 33 -14.65 -5.03 -13.29
C ARG A 33 -14.33 -3.68 -13.92
N TYR A 34 -13.64 -2.80 -13.18
CA TYR A 34 -13.40 -1.41 -13.58
C TYR A 34 -11.93 -1.11 -13.91
N GLU A 35 -11.08 -2.12 -14.04
CA GLU A 35 -9.67 -1.94 -14.43
C GLU A 35 -9.59 -1.14 -15.74
N GLY A 36 -8.77 -0.08 -15.74
CA GLY A 36 -8.64 0.86 -16.86
C GLY A 36 -9.64 2.03 -16.86
N GLN A 37 -10.65 2.04 -15.99
CA GLN A 37 -11.58 3.16 -15.83
C GLN A 37 -11.17 4.08 -14.67
N ASP A 38 -10.29 5.05 -14.95
CA ASP A 38 -9.71 5.94 -13.91
C ASP A 38 -10.75 6.72 -13.08
N ARG A 39 -11.92 7.01 -13.66
CA ARG A 39 -13.06 7.61 -12.95
C ARG A 39 -13.57 6.79 -11.76
N VAL A 40 -13.33 5.49 -11.74
CA VAL A 40 -13.68 4.56 -10.65
C VAL A 40 -12.43 4.19 -9.85
N ILE A 41 -11.33 3.93 -10.54
CA ILE A 41 -10.10 3.42 -9.93
C ILE A 41 -9.45 4.45 -9.00
N VAL A 42 -9.45 5.73 -9.34
CA VAL A 42 -8.86 6.76 -8.47
C VAL A 42 -9.63 6.89 -7.15
N PRO A 43 -10.97 7.06 -7.14
CA PRO A 43 -11.75 7.02 -5.90
C PRO A 43 -11.59 5.70 -5.12
N LEU A 44 -11.49 4.57 -5.82
CA LEU A 44 -11.27 3.28 -5.15
C LEU A 44 -9.94 3.23 -4.42
N LEU A 45 -8.87 3.77 -5.02
CA LEU A 45 -7.57 3.88 -4.36
C LEU A 45 -7.65 4.77 -3.11
N GLU A 46 -8.43 5.85 -3.13
CA GLU A 46 -8.66 6.71 -1.95
C GLU A 46 -9.43 5.99 -0.84
N VAL A 47 -10.41 5.14 -1.20
CA VAL A 47 -11.10 4.29 -0.22
C VAL A 47 -10.15 3.24 0.37
N MET A 48 -9.34 2.59 -0.46
CA MET A 48 -8.34 1.62 0.00
C MET A 48 -7.32 2.26 0.94
N ASP A 49 -6.84 3.45 0.60
CA ASP A 49 -5.94 4.25 1.42
C ASP A 49 -6.52 4.51 2.81
N MET A 50 -7.74 5.07 2.88
CA MET A 50 -8.44 5.32 4.13
C MET A 50 -8.63 4.05 4.98
N LEU A 51 -8.98 2.92 4.36
CA LEU A 51 -9.16 1.66 5.07
C LEU A 51 -7.85 1.02 5.55
N LEU A 52 -6.72 1.30 4.88
CA LEU A 52 -5.41 0.86 5.33
C LEU A 52 -4.90 1.76 6.46
N GLU A 53 -5.07 3.07 6.33
CA GLU A 53 -4.69 4.06 7.34
C GLU A 53 -5.46 3.87 8.65
N SER A 54 -6.76 3.51 8.58
CA SER A 54 -7.55 3.15 9.76
C SER A 54 -7.19 1.79 10.38
N GLY A 55 -6.30 1.02 9.73
CA GLY A 55 -5.97 -0.36 10.09
C GLY A 55 -7.06 -1.38 9.76
N THR A 56 -8.21 -0.96 9.20
CA THR A 56 -9.34 -1.87 8.91
C THR A 56 -8.93 -2.98 7.96
N LEU A 57 -8.25 -2.68 6.85
CA LEU A 57 -7.77 -3.73 5.93
C LEU A 57 -6.62 -4.54 6.55
N LEU A 58 -5.85 -4.00 7.48
CA LEU A 58 -4.76 -4.73 8.13
C LEU A 58 -5.29 -5.87 9.03
N LEU A 59 -6.51 -5.79 9.55
CA LEU A 59 -7.18 -6.87 10.29
C LEU A 59 -7.41 -8.15 9.46
N LEU A 60 -7.24 -8.07 8.13
CA LEU A 60 -7.32 -9.20 7.21
C LEU A 60 -5.97 -9.91 7.00
N GLU A 61 -4.93 -9.53 7.72
CA GLU A 61 -3.65 -10.26 7.72
C GLU A 61 -3.92 -11.76 7.94
N ASP A 62 -3.26 -12.60 7.12
CA ASP A 62 -3.43 -14.06 7.01
C ASP A 62 -4.80 -14.59 6.54
N LYS A 63 -5.85 -13.75 6.46
CA LYS A 63 -7.20 -14.15 6.04
C LYS A 63 -7.53 -13.77 4.60
N PHE A 64 -6.75 -12.88 4.00
CA PHE A 64 -6.99 -12.33 2.67
C PHE A 64 -5.74 -12.43 1.78
N ASP A 65 -5.93 -12.76 0.50
CA ASP A 65 -4.86 -12.79 -0.50
C ASP A 65 -4.57 -11.36 -0.98
N PHE A 66 -3.68 -10.66 -0.29
CA PHE A 66 -3.19 -9.32 -0.66
C PHE A 66 -2.32 -9.25 -1.92
N PRO A 67 -1.49 -10.25 -2.29
CA PRO A 67 -0.66 -10.19 -3.50
C PRO A 67 -1.38 -9.76 -4.80
N PRO A 68 -2.59 -10.22 -5.14
CA PRO A 68 -3.39 -9.66 -6.25
C PRO A 68 -3.64 -8.16 -6.15
N MET A 69 -4.01 -7.66 -4.96
CA MET A 69 -4.25 -6.24 -4.70
C MET A 69 -2.96 -5.43 -4.88
N VAL A 70 -1.84 -5.90 -4.34
CA VAL A 70 -0.51 -5.29 -4.52
C VAL A 70 -0.16 -5.19 -6.00
N ARG A 71 -0.31 -6.30 -6.76
CA ARG A 71 -0.04 -6.32 -8.21
C ARG A 71 -0.93 -5.34 -8.97
N PHE A 72 -2.19 -5.19 -8.56
CA PHE A 72 -3.09 -4.22 -9.16
C PHE A 72 -2.59 -2.78 -8.98
N VAL A 73 -2.25 -2.38 -7.74
CA VAL A 73 -1.75 -1.03 -7.44
C VAL A 73 -0.43 -0.77 -8.17
N GLN A 74 0.46 -1.77 -8.22
CA GLN A 74 1.69 -1.72 -9.03
C GLN A 74 1.42 -1.36 -10.49
N ARG A 75 0.49 -2.06 -11.15
CA ARG A 75 0.12 -1.78 -12.55
C ARG A 75 -0.40 -0.36 -12.75
N GLN A 76 -1.09 0.22 -11.77
CA GLN A 76 -1.61 1.59 -11.86
C GLN A 76 -0.52 2.66 -11.97
N THR A 77 0.72 2.34 -11.59
CA THR A 77 1.84 3.29 -11.62
C THR A 77 2.74 3.15 -12.86
N ILE A 78 2.63 2.04 -13.60
CA ILE A 78 3.46 1.79 -14.78
C ILE A 78 3.03 2.70 -15.91
N ARG A 79 3.94 3.55 -16.41
CA ARG A 79 3.70 4.52 -17.50
C ARG A 79 2.54 5.50 -17.22
N CYS A 80 2.10 5.62 -15.97
CA CYS A 80 1.05 6.54 -15.59
C CYS A 80 1.57 7.98 -15.56
N LYS A 81 0.76 8.90 -16.10
CA LYS A 81 1.06 10.36 -16.11
C LYS A 81 0.06 11.15 -15.26
N ASP A 82 -0.95 10.53 -14.67
CA ASP A 82 -1.87 11.22 -13.76
C ASP A 82 -1.22 11.31 -12.38
N ALA A 83 -0.83 12.52 -12.00
CA ALA A 83 -0.20 12.77 -10.71
C ALA A 83 -1.13 12.47 -9.52
N ARG A 84 -2.44 12.68 -9.65
CA ARG A 84 -3.40 12.38 -8.57
C ARG A 84 -3.49 10.88 -8.33
N LYS A 85 -3.61 10.10 -9.42
CA LYS A 85 -3.62 8.64 -9.37
C LYS A 85 -2.31 8.10 -8.78
N LEU A 86 -1.16 8.62 -9.22
CA LEU A 86 0.14 8.24 -8.66
C LEU A 86 0.25 8.55 -7.17
N SER A 87 -0.18 9.72 -6.73
CA SER A 87 -0.21 10.07 -5.30
C SER A 87 -1.12 9.14 -4.50
N ALA A 88 -2.30 8.78 -5.02
CA ALA A 88 -3.18 7.80 -4.37
C ALA A 88 -2.52 6.42 -4.26
N CYS A 89 -1.83 5.96 -5.32
CA CYS A 89 -1.07 4.70 -5.26
C CYS A 89 0.06 4.74 -4.21
N VAL A 90 0.77 5.87 -4.08
CA VAL A 90 1.82 6.04 -3.06
C VAL A 90 1.26 5.87 -1.64
N ARG A 91 0.10 6.46 -1.35
CA ARG A 91 -0.51 6.34 -0.01
C ARG A 91 -1.01 4.92 0.27
N VAL A 92 -1.68 4.29 -0.71
CA VAL A 92 -2.06 2.86 -0.63
C VAL A 92 -0.84 1.97 -0.42
N PHE A 93 0.28 2.24 -1.09
CA PHE A 93 1.53 1.52 -0.86
C PHE A 93 2.00 1.69 0.59
N CYS A 94 2.08 2.92 1.11
CA CYS A 94 2.44 3.14 2.50
C CYS A 94 1.52 2.38 3.48
N GLY A 95 0.20 2.38 3.25
CA GLY A 95 -0.74 1.58 4.04
C GLY A 95 -0.47 0.07 3.97
N LEU A 96 -0.20 -0.47 2.77
CA LEU A 96 0.11 -1.89 2.57
C LEU A 96 1.44 -2.32 3.20
N CYS A 97 2.36 -1.39 3.49
CA CYS A 97 3.59 -1.72 4.24
C CYS A 97 3.30 -2.20 5.66
N GLY A 98 2.12 -1.88 6.23
CA GLY A 98 1.67 -2.36 7.53
C GLY A 98 1.50 -3.88 7.62
N LEU A 99 1.33 -4.58 6.49
CA LEU A 99 1.23 -6.06 6.44
C LEU A 99 2.58 -6.78 6.60
N GLY A 100 3.69 -6.04 6.70
CA GLY A 100 5.00 -6.63 6.96
C GLY A 100 5.51 -7.63 5.89
N GLY A 101 6.48 -8.45 6.29
CA GLY A 101 6.96 -9.61 5.53
C GLY A 101 7.38 -9.34 4.08
N LYS A 102 6.96 -10.23 3.17
CA LYS A 102 7.27 -10.14 1.73
C LYS A 102 6.53 -8.98 1.04
N ILE A 103 5.34 -8.64 1.53
CA ILE A 103 4.52 -7.56 0.98
C ILE A 103 5.23 -6.22 1.21
N LYS A 104 5.61 -5.92 2.46
CA LYS A 104 6.38 -4.70 2.80
C LYS A 104 7.61 -4.54 1.92
N LYS A 105 8.40 -5.60 1.74
CA LYS A 105 9.59 -5.57 0.85
C LYS A 105 9.23 -5.25 -0.60
N ALA A 106 8.19 -5.88 -1.15
CA ALA A 106 7.74 -5.64 -2.53
C ALA A 106 7.25 -4.19 -2.71
N ILE A 107 6.55 -3.64 -1.72
CA ILE A 107 6.08 -2.26 -1.75
C ILE A 107 7.24 -1.26 -1.63
N LEU A 108 8.18 -1.48 -0.71
CA LEU A 108 9.34 -0.59 -0.57
C LEU A 108 10.14 -0.51 -1.89
N LEU A 109 10.29 -1.61 -2.63
CA LEU A 109 10.93 -1.58 -3.96
C LEU A 109 10.18 -0.69 -4.95
N GLU A 110 8.85 -0.65 -4.90
CA GLU A 110 8.03 0.21 -5.74
C GLU A 110 8.11 1.68 -5.34
N LEU A 111 8.11 1.97 -4.04
CA LEU A 111 8.31 3.33 -3.53
C LEU A 111 9.71 3.84 -3.90
N LEU A 112 10.75 3.01 -3.74
CA LEU A 112 12.11 3.31 -4.19
C LEU A 112 12.21 3.56 -5.71
N ARG A 113 11.36 2.95 -6.53
CA ARG A 113 11.25 3.27 -7.96
C ARG A 113 10.58 4.62 -8.18
N LEU A 114 9.53 4.94 -7.43
CA LEU A 114 8.80 6.21 -7.52
C LEU A 114 9.61 7.42 -7.04
N LEU A 115 10.59 7.23 -6.15
CA LEU A 115 11.59 8.26 -5.81
C LEU A 115 12.41 8.75 -7.02
N LEU A 116 12.44 7.99 -8.11
CA LEU A 116 13.08 8.37 -9.37
C LEU A 116 12.07 8.62 -10.50
N HIS A 117 10.81 8.89 -10.17
CA HIS A 117 9.79 9.21 -11.16
C HIS A 117 10.14 10.48 -11.97
N SER A 118 9.67 10.57 -13.22
CA SER A 118 9.93 11.72 -14.10
C SER A 118 9.33 13.03 -13.58
N TYR A 119 8.34 12.95 -12.70
CA TYR A 119 7.65 14.11 -12.12
C TYR A 119 8.17 14.42 -10.72
N PRO A 120 8.83 15.58 -10.50
CA PRO A 120 9.37 15.95 -9.19
C PRO A 120 8.36 15.95 -8.04
N LYS A 121 7.10 16.34 -8.33
CA LYS A 121 6.02 16.33 -7.35
C LYS A 121 5.75 14.93 -6.79
N ILE A 122 5.83 13.89 -7.63
CA ILE A 122 5.65 12.51 -7.19
C ILE A 122 6.83 12.05 -6.35
N ARG A 123 8.06 12.39 -6.74
CA ARG A 123 9.26 12.03 -5.97
C ARG A 123 9.21 12.59 -4.54
N ARG A 124 8.84 13.86 -4.37
CA ARG A 124 8.64 14.47 -3.04
C ARG A 124 7.53 13.79 -2.26
N ALA A 125 6.35 13.65 -2.85
CA ALA A 125 5.23 12.99 -2.18
C ALA A 125 5.58 11.56 -1.74
N THR A 126 6.36 10.83 -2.54
CA THR A 126 6.87 9.50 -2.17
C THR A 126 7.85 9.58 -1.01
N ALA A 127 8.82 10.50 -1.02
CA ALA A 127 9.77 10.65 0.07
C ALA A 127 9.07 11.02 1.39
N ASP A 128 8.16 12.01 1.36
CA ASP A 128 7.38 12.45 2.51
C ASP A 128 6.53 11.29 3.07
N SER A 129 5.83 10.57 2.19
CA SER A 129 4.97 9.45 2.59
C SER A 129 5.78 8.27 3.12
N MET A 130 6.97 8.02 2.56
CA MET A 130 7.88 6.98 3.05
C MET A 130 8.40 7.31 4.44
N TYR A 131 8.85 8.56 4.66
CA TYR A 131 9.33 9.02 5.95
C TYR A 131 8.24 8.84 7.02
N MET A 132 7.04 9.39 6.79
CA MET A 132 5.93 9.26 7.74
C MET A 132 5.59 7.81 8.07
N MET A 133 5.54 6.93 7.06
CA MET A 133 5.22 5.51 7.24
C MET A 133 6.32 4.73 7.98
N LEU A 134 7.59 5.03 7.71
CA LEU A 134 8.71 4.35 8.36
C LEU A 134 8.88 4.83 9.81
N SER A 135 8.73 6.13 10.06
CA SER A 135 8.80 6.69 11.42
C SER A 135 7.61 6.27 12.29
N SER A 136 6.43 5.99 11.70
CA SER A 136 5.27 5.48 12.44
C SER A 136 5.24 3.95 12.58
N SER A 137 6.19 3.23 11.98
CA SER A 137 6.20 1.76 11.96
C SER A 137 6.77 1.21 13.27
N ALA A 138 5.93 0.53 14.07
CA ALA A 138 6.36 -0.09 15.34
C ALA A 138 7.51 -1.11 15.21
N ASP A 139 7.69 -1.70 14.03
CA ASP A 139 8.78 -2.66 13.75
C ASP A 139 10.16 -2.02 13.51
N VAL A 140 10.24 -0.68 13.44
CA VAL A 140 11.48 0.04 13.17
C VAL A 140 12.06 0.51 14.50
N ASP A 141 13.29 0.10 14.78
CA ASP A 141 14.06 0.69 15.88
C ASP A 141 14.50 2.08 15.46
N GLU A 142 13.76 3.10 15.91
CA GLU A 142 14.04 4.51 15.63
C GLU A 142 15.42 4.95 16.14
N SER A 143 15.96 4.27 17.17
CA SER A 143 17.28 4.56 17.71
C SER A 143 18.43 3.96 16.90
N SER A 144 18.13 3.09 15.93
CA SER A 144 19.14 2.48 15.08
C SER A 144 19.76 3.52 14.13
N LEU A 145 21.06 3.38 13.89
CA LEU A 145 21.79 4.25 12.98
C LEU A 145 21.25 4.16 11.56
N GLU A 146 20.82 2.97 11.13
CA GLU A 146 20.23 2.76 9.81
C GLU A 146 18.90 3.50 9.64
N SER A 147 18.03 3.50 10.67
CA SER A 147 16.77 4.25 10.65
C SER A 147 17.01 5.75 10.52
N GLN A 148 17.95 6.30 11.31
CA GLN A 148 18.34 7.71 11.24
C GLN A 148 18.89 8.10 9.86
N GLN A 149 19.71 7.23 9.26
CA GLN A 149 20.25 7.45 7.91
C GLN A 149 19.16 7.43 6.84
N VAL A 150 18.17 6.55 6.95
CA VAL A 150 17.01 6.54 6.04
C VAL A 150 16.25 7.85 6.16
N ASP A 151 15.97 8.30 7.38
CA ASP A 151 15.24 9.55 7.62
C ASP A 151 15.99 10.77 7.11
N GLU A 152 17.31 10.85 7.37
CA GLU A 152 18.17 11.91 6.85
C GLU A 152 18.12 11.95 5.31
N ILE A 153 18.27 10.80 4.65
CA ILE A 153 18.20 10.72 3.18
C ILE A 153 16.83 11.17 2.67
N LEU A 154 15.73 10.70 3.27
CA LEU A 154 14.38 11.01 2.80
C LEU A 154 14.04 12.50 2.96
N THR A 155 14.47 13.11 4.07
CA THR A 155 14.10 14.49 4.44
C THR A 155 15.07 15.56 3.92
N SER A 156 16.37 15.25 3.85
CA SER A 156 17.41 16.23 3.50
C SER A 156 17.76 16.25 2.01
N THR A 157 17.32 15.24 1.25
CA THR A 157 17.55 15.18 -0.21
C THR A 157 16.60 16.13 -0.96
N ASP A 158 17.14 16.98 -1.84
CA ASP A 158 16.32 17.71 -2.80
C ASP A 158 15.81 16.79 -3.92
N TRP A 159 14.59 16.27 -3.76
CA TRP A 159 13.92 15.42 -4.75
C TRP A 159 13.49 16.17 -6.04
N ASN A 160 13.87 17.44 -6.23
CA ASN A 160 13.77 18.14 -7.51
C ASN A 160 14.96 17.89 -8.44
N LEU A 161 16.08 17.39 -7.92
CA LEU A 161 17.29 17.18 -8.71
C LEU A 161 17.05 16.23 -9.92
N PRO A 162 17.91 16.30 -10.96
CA PRO A 162 17.87 15.36 -12.07
C PRO A 162 18.01 13.90 -11.60
N VAL A 163 17.30 12.98 -12.26
CA VAL A 163 17.31 11.53 -11.90
C VAL A 163 18.73 10.96 -11.84
N ALA A 164 19.64 11.42 -12.70
CA ALA A 164 21.04 11.02 -12.68
C ALA A 164 21.74 11.31 -11.34
N LYS A 165 21.40 12.43 -10.67
CA LYS A 165 21.95 12.79 -9.35
C LYS A 165 21.25 12.05 -8.21
N LEU A 166 19.94 11.80 -8.35
CA LEU A 166 19.14 11.11 -7.33
C LEU A 166 19.37 9.59 -7.30
N THR A 167 19.76 8.98 -8.41
CA THR A 167 19.99 7.53 -8.51
C THR A 167 20.99 7.00 -7.46
N PRO A 168 22.22 7.56 -7.33
CA PRO A 168 23.16 7.09 -6.32
C PRO A 168 22.69 7.36 -4.88
N ILE A 169 21.91 8.41 -4.64
CA ILE A 169 21.35 8.73 -3.32
C ILE A 169 20.29 7.69 -2.95
N ARG A 170 19.29 7.48 -3.82
CA ARG A 170 18.25 6.47 -3.65
C ARG A 170 18.85 5.08 -3.44
N ASP A 171 19.91 4.75 -4.17
CA ASP A 171 20.53 3.42 -4.07
C ASP A 171 21.15 3.12 -2.69
N GLN A 172 21.45 4.14 -1.88
CA GLN A 172 21.89 3.97 -0.48
C GLN A 172 20.78 3.39 0.40
N LEU A 173 19.51 3.59 0.04
CA LEU A 173 18.36 3.09 0.79
C LEU A 173 18.20 1.57 0.71
N TYR A 174 18.71 0.90 -0.33
CA TYR A 174 18.58 -0.57 -0.47
C TYR A 174 19.22 -1.33 0.70
N PRO A 175 20.52 -1.15 1.02
CA PRO A 175 21.13 -1.85 2.14
C PRO A 175 20.50 -1.47 3.49
N LEU A 176 20.17 -0.19 3.70
CA LEU A 176 19.54 0.30 4.93
C LEU A 176 18.18 -0.36 5.19
N LEU A 177 17.37 -0.51 4.15
CA LEU A 177 16.06 -1.18 4.21
C LEU A 177 16.15 -2.71 4.09
N LYS A 178 17.37 -3.28 4.06
CA LYS A 178 17.62 -4.73 3.90
C LYS A 178 16.97 -5.31 2.64
N LEU A 179 17.04 -4.54 1.54
CA LEU A 179 16.50 -4.87 0.22
C LEU A 179 17.62 -5.18 -0.77
N GLN A 180 17.35 -6.06 -1.72
CA GLN A 180 18.24 -6.30 -2.85
C GLN A 180 17.97 -5.28 -3.95
N LYS A 181 19.02 -4.62 -4.44
CA LYS A 181 18.92 -3.71 -5.57
C LYS A 181 18.45 -4.49 -6.82
N PRO A 182 17.35 -4.07 -7.49
CA PRO A 182 16.91 -4.73 -8.71
C PRO A 182 17.99 -4.72 -9.79
N ALA A 183 18.23 -5.87 -10.43
CA ALA A 183 19.16 -5.97 -11.53
C ALA A 183 18.67 -5.09 -12.70
N VAL A 184 19.52 -4.19 -13.18
CA VAL A 184 19.23 -3.36 -14.35
C VAL A 184 19.18 -4.28 -15.57
N LYS A 185 17.98 -4.60 -16.07
CA LYS A 185 17.85 -5.20 -17.40
C LYS A 185 18.25 -4.12 -18.40
N ARG A 186 19.43 -4.25 -19.03
CA ARG A 186 19.75 -3.44 -20.22
C ARG A 186 18.70 -3.75 -21.30
N PRO A 187 18.20 -2.73 -22.02
CA PRO A 187 17.30 -2.93 -23.14
C PRO A 187 17.96 -3.72 -24.26
#